data_AF-A0A964EQU4-F1
#
_entry.id   AF-A0A964EQU4-F1
#
_cell.length_a   1.000
_cell.length_b   1.000
_cell.length_c   1.000
_cell.angle_alpha   90.00
_cell.angle_beta   90.00
_cell.angle_gamma   90.00
#
_symmetry.space_group_name_H-M   'P 1'
#
loop_
_entity.id
_entity.type
_entity.pdbx_description
1 polymer ?
#
loop_
_entity_poly.entity_id
_entity_poly.type
_entity_poly.pdbx_seq_one_letter_code
_entity_poly.pdbx_strand_id
1 'polypeptide(L)'
;MPINALRSVEAHFDRVLRHVMPKRLVAELKVGDKGFYFKYFKGYRPESIGRGRIKQIARREVFEGDGHELFANLMIIHWNEHHAPLYREMVTHVKTINEDVEAIERIEDDKAHAIIDDLAQRHDLEDVLLCVRLNGVRFSEDLIQSRLERKEPAPEAGTGAATETGTETGTEAGAETAAETETGTEAETETKAETKTETETETKTETETETEA
;
A
#
# COMPACT_ATOMS: atom_id res chain seq x y z
N MET A 1 4.55 -0.87 15.75
CA MET A 1 5.11 0.48 15.56
C MET A 1 4.49 1.13 14.31
N PRO A 2 3.35 1.83 14.45
CA PRO A 2 2.61 2.41 13.31
C PRO A 2 3.41 3.47 12.54
N ILE A 3 4.31 4.19 13.22
CA ILE A 3 5.18 5.20 12.61
C ILE A 3 6.13 4.54 11.59
N ASN A 4 6.83 3.48 11.98
CA ASN A 4 7.77 2.78 11.10
C ASN A 4 7.06 2.16 9.90
N ALA A 5 5.85 1.63 10.12
CA ALA A 5 5.02 1.09 9.06
C ALA A 5 4.69 2.17 8.01
N LEU A 6 4.25 3.36 8.43
CA LEU A 6 4.03 4.48 7.49
C LEU A 6 5.32 4.97 6.82
N ARG A 7 6.43 5.06 7.57
CA ARG A 7 7.74 5.46 7.00
C ARG A 7 8.19 4.50 5.90
N SER A 8 7.97 3.20 6.08
CA SER A 8 8.33 2.19 5.07
C SER A 8 7.54 2.32 3.76
N VAL A 9 6.44 3.09 3.74
CA VAL A 9 5.62 3.33 2.55
C VAL A 9 5.60 4.80 2.14
N GLU A 10 6.62 5.59 2.52
CA GLU A 10 6.69 7.02 2.21
C GLU A 10 6.52 7.30 0.72
N ALA A 11 7.15 6.49 -0.14
CA ALA A 11 7.03 6.60 -1.60
C ALA A 11 5.60 6.38 -2.11
N HIS A 12 4.78 5.63 -1.37
CA HIS A 12 3.38 5.30 -1.71
C HIS A 12 2.37 6.08 -0.84
N PHE A 13 2.82 7.08 -0.09
CA PHE A 13 1.99 7.73 0.93
C PHE A 13 0.76 8.45 0.35
N ASP A 14 0.86 8.98 -0.87
CA ASP A 14 -0.29 9.57 -1.56
C ASP A 14 -1.40 8.54 -1.81
N ARG A 15 -1.04 7.27 -2.06
CA ARG A 15 -2.00 6.18 -2.21
C ARG A 15 -2.70 5.89 -0.89
N VAL A 16 -1.96 5.84 0.23
CA VAL A 16 -2.56 5.71 1.57
C VAL A 16 -3.56 6.84 1.84
N LEU A 17 -3.16 8.09 1.56
CA LEU A 17 -3.99 9.28 1.81
C LEU A 17 -5.29 9.33 1.00
N ARG A 18 -5.36 8.70 -0.18
CA ARG A 18 -6.60 8.67 -0.99
C ARG A 18 -7.77 8.06 -0.20
N HIS A 19 -7.49 7.11 0.68
CA HIS A 19 -8.50 6.36 1.45
C HIS A 19 -8.72 6.90 2.86
N VAL A 20 -7.89 7.85 3.29
CA VAL A 20 -8.08 8.53 4.57
C VAL A 20 -9.23 9.53 4.45
N MET A 21 -10.17 9.47 5.40
CA MET A 21 -11.33 10.35 5.51
C MET A 21 -11.00 11.51 6.48
N PRO A 22 -10.67 12.71 5.98
CA PRO A 22 -10.11 13.77 6.84
C PRO A 22 -11.06 14.21 7.96
N LYS A 23 -12.36 14.32 7.66
CA LYS A 23 -13.37 14.70 8.65
C LYS A 23 -13.43 13.73 9.84
N ARG A 24 -13.43 12.42 9.54
CA ARG A 24 -13.44 11.37 10.58
C ARG A 24 -12.13 11.35 11.35
N LEU A 25 -10.98 11.39 10.66
CA LEU A 25 -9.66 11.43 11.29
C LEU A 25 -9.53 12.59 12.29
N VAL A 26 -9.98 13.78 11.90
CA VAL A 26 -9.96 14.98 12.75
C VAL A 26 -10.88 14.84 13.97
N ALA A 27 -12.06 14.22 13.79
CA ALA A 27 -12.98 13.96 14.88
C ALA A 27 -12.38 12.97 15.91
N GLU A 28 -11.72 11.91 15.43
CA GLU A 28 -11.04 10.93 16.26
C GLU A 28 -9.85 11.55 17.00
N LEU A 29 -9.04 12.38 16.33
CA LEU A 29 -7.96 13.13 16.99
C LEU A 29 -8.47 14.10 18.05
N LYS A 30 -9.60 14.78 17.81
CA LYS A 30 -10.19 15.68 18.81
C LYS A 30 -10.54 14.97 20.12
N VAL A 31 -10.91 13.69 20.03
CA VAL A 31 -11.24 12.85 21.19
C VAL A 31 -9.99 12.24 21.80
N GLY A 32 -9.13 11.64 20.99
CA GLY A 32 -7.96 10.87 21.44
C GLY A 32 -6.75 11.72 21.85
N ASP A 33 -6.53 12.86 21.20
CA ASP A 33 -5.44 13.79 21.53
C ASP A 33 -5.83 15.25 21.24
N LYS A 34 -6.40 15.89 22.26
CA LYS A 34 -6.79 17.30 22.19
C LYS A 34 -5.60 18.22 21.90
N GLY A 35 -4.41 17.91 22.41
CA GLY A 35 -3.22 18.74 22.23
C GLY A 35 -2.81 18.80 20.77
N PHE A 36 -2.71 17.62 20.13
CA PHE A 36 -2.44 17.51 18.71
C PHE A 36 -3.53 18.14 17.85
N TYR A 37 -4.80 17.90 18.21
CA TYR A 37 -5.93 18.54 17.55
C TYR A 37 -5.83 20.07 17.60
N PHE A 38 -5.56 20.64 18.77
CA PHE A 38 -5.44 22.09 18.93
C PHE A 38 -4.25 22.66 18.16
N LYS A 39 -3.13 21.94 18.10
CA LYS A 39 -1.93 22.33 17.36
C LYS A 39 -2.19 22.47 15.85
N TYR A 40 -2.95 21.53 15.27
CA TYR A 40 -3.05 21.42 13.82
C TYR A 40 -4.39 21.82 13.19
N PHE A 41 -5.48 21.69 13.94
CA PHE A 41 -6.85 21.80 13.43
C PHE A 41 -7.70 22.86 14.14
N LYS A 42 -7.20 23.51 15.20
CA LYS A 42 -7.92 24.61 15.86
C LYS A 42 -8.25 25.72 14.85
N GLY A 43 -9.51 26.13 14.80
CA GLY A 43 -9.99 27.20 13.93
C GLY A 43 -10.34 26.77 12.50
N TYR A 44 -10.04 25.52 12.11
CA TYR A 44 -10.48 24.97 10.83
C TYR A 44 -11.91 24.43 10.94
N ARG A 45 -12.69 24.62 9.86
CA ARG A 45 -13.96 23.90 9.70
C ARG A 45 -13.66 22.47 9.25
N PRO A 46 -14.27 21.43 9.82
CA PRO A 46 -14.01 20.04 9.41
C PRO A 46 -14.12 19.80 7.90
N GLU A 47 -15.06 20.48 7.24
CA GLU A 47 -15.33 20.41 5.80
C GLU A 47 -14.21 21.04 4.95
N SER A 48 -13.44 21.97 5.53
CA SER A 48 -12.32 22.65 4.85
C SER A 48 -11.00 21.88 4.94
N ILE A 49 -10.95 20.81 5.75
CA ILE A 49 -9.74 20.03 5.97
C ILE A 49 -9.62 18.99 4.85
N GLY A 50 -8.83 19.32 3.83
CA GLY A 50 -8.50 18.40 2.73
C GLY A 50 -7.31 17.49 3.03
N ARG A 51 -7.11 16.49 2.16
CA ARG A 51 -5.96 15.56 2.20
C ARG A 51 -4.61 16.27 2.14
N GLY A 52 -4.51 17.41 1.45
CA GLY A 52 -3.28 18.21 1.39
C GLY A 52 -2.80 18.68 2.78
N ARG A 53 -3.73 19.04 3.67
CA ARG A 53 -3.40 19.41 5.06
C ARG A 53 -2.92 18.19 5.86
N ILE A 54 -3.59 17.05 5.71
CA ILE A 54 -3.18 15.79 6.35
C ILE A 54 -1.79 15.38 5.87
N LYS A 55 -1.49 15.52 4.57
CA LYS A 55 -0.18 15.27 3.99
C LYS A 55 0.92 16.13 4.62
N GLN A 56 0.68 17.44 4.75
CA GLN A 56 1.62 18.37 5.39
C GLN A 56 1.91 17.99 6.85
N ILE A 57 0.86 17.61 7.59
CA ILE A 57 0.99 17.20 8.99
C ILE A 57 1.77 15.89 9.08
N ALA A 58 1.45 14.89 8.26
CA ALA A 58 2.17 13.63 8.25
C ALA A 58 3.64 13.79 7.87
N ARG A 59 3.96 14.65 6.89
CA ARG A 59 5.35 14.97 6.54
C ARG A 59 6.15 15.42 7.77
N ARG A 60 5.60 16.36 8.53
CA ARG A 60 6.24 16.90 9.73
C ARG A 60 6.26 15.92 10.91
N GLU A 61 5.12 15.30 11.21
CA GLU A 61 4.89 14.59 12.46
C GLU A 61 5.14 13.09 12.38
N VAL A 62 5.19 12.51 11.17
CA VAL A 62 5.45 11.07 10.97
C VAL A 62 6.80 10.87 10.31
N PHE A 63 7.08 11.56 9.19
CA PHE A 63 8.28 11.30 8.39
C PHE A 63 9.52 12.06 8.89
N GLU A 64 9.39 13.32 9.28
CA GLU A 64 10.53 14.17 9.67
C GLU A 64 10.75 14.27 11.19
N GLY A 65 9.69 14.16 11.99
CA GLY A 65 9.73 14.32 13.44
C GLY A 65 9.91 13.00 14.21
N ASP A 66 9.73 13.06 15.54
CA ASP A 66 9.83 11.88 16.41
C ASP A 66 8.75 10.82 16.14
N GLY A 67 7.66 11.20 15.46
CA GLY A 67 6.56 10.31 15.13
C GLY A 67 5.37 10.50 16.09
N HIS A 68 4.19 10.77 15.54
CA HIS A 68 2.96 10.83 16.33
C HIS A 68 2.15 9.52 16.23
N GLU A 69 2.26 8.65 17.24
CA GLU A 69 1.71 7.29 17.19
C GLU A 69 0.21 7.23 16.90
N LEU A 70 -0.62 7.99 17.64
CA LEU A 70 -2.07 7.97 17.44
C LEU A 70 -2.44 8.38 16.01
N PHE A 71 -1.85 9.46 15.51
CA PHE A 71 -2.09 9.96 14.16
C PHE A 71 -1.70 8.92 13.10
N ALA A 72 -0.52 8.32 13.24
CA ALA A 72 -0.07 7.24 12.37
C ALA A 72 -1.01 6.03 12.40
N ASN A 73 -1.44 5.62 13.59
CA ASN A 73 -2.35 4.50 13.78
C ASN A 73 -3.72 4.75 13.14
N LEU A 74 -4.30 5.94 13.33
CA LEU A 74 -5.58 6.29 12.70
C LEU A 74 -5.48 6.28 11.17
N MET A 75 -4.37 6.74 10.59
CA MET A 75 -4.17 6.65 9.14
C MET A 75 -4.19 5.20 8.64
N ILE A 76 -3.54 4.28 9.36
CA ILE A 76 -3.52 2.85 9.05
C ILE A 76 -4.92 2.25 9.19
N ILE A 77 -5.65 2.57 10.27
CA ILE A 77 -7.03 2.11 10.50
C ILE A 77 -7.93 2.51 9.34
N HIS A 78 -7.90 3.79 8.94
CA HIS A 78 -8.71 4.27 7.82
C HIS A 78 -8.38 3.54 6.52
N TRP A 79 -7.09 3.28 6.25
CA TRP A 79 -6.68 2.55 5.06
C TRP A 79 -7.18 1.09 5.10
N ASN A 80 -7.04 0.41 6.24
CA ASN A 80 -7.50 -0.97 6.45
C ASN A 80 -9.02 -1.10 6.34
N GLU A 81 -9.78 -0.14 6.89
CA GLU A 81 -11.25 -0.12 6.77
C GLU A 81 -11.70 -0.02 5.31
N HIS A 82 -11.05 0.84 4.52
CA HIS A 82 -11.33 0.95 3.10
C HIS A 82 -10.93 -0.33 2.33
N HIS A 83 -9.85 -0.99 2.72
CA HIS A 83 -9.35 -2.23 2.12
C HIS A 83 -9.74 -3.48 2.92
N ALA A 84 -10.89 -3.46 3.59
CA ALA A 84 -11.33 -4.55 4.45
C ALA A 84 -11.39 -5.93 3.75
N PRO A 85 -11.73 -6.04 2.44
CA PRO A 85 -11.62 -7.32 1.73
C PRO A 85 -10.18 -7.86 1.68
N LEU A 86 -9.23 -7.06 1.17
CA LEU A 86 -7.82 -7.43 1.09
C LEU A 86 -7.23 -7.76 2.47
N TYR A 87 -7.50 -6.92 3.47
CA TYR A 87 -7.00 -7.14 4.82
C TYR A 87 -7.52 -8.46 5.42
N ARG A 88 -8.81 -8.78 5.25
CA ARG A 88 -9.38 -10.05 5.73
C ARG A 88 -8.80 -11.26 5.03
N GLU A 89 -8.53 -11.16 3.73
CA GLU A 89 -7.91 -12.26 2.97
C GLU A 89 -6.46 -12.47 3.37
N MET A 90 -5.68 -11.39 3.54
CA MET A 90 -4.33 -11.46 4.09
C MET A 90 -4.32 -12.14 5.47
N VAL A 91 -5.20 -11.73 6.39
CA VAL A 91 -5.33 -12.36 7.70
C VAL A 91 -5.73 -13.83 7.59
N THR A 92 -6.62 -14.17 6.65
CA THR A 92 -7.03 -15.56 6.42
C THR A 92 -5.84 -16.41 5.99
N HIS A 93 -5.05 -15.94 5.03
CA HIS A 93 -3.82 -16.60 4.58
C HIS A 93 -2.82 -16.77 5.71
N VAL A 94 -2.54 -15.72 6.48
CA VAL A 94 -1.58 -15.79 7.59
C VAL A 94 -2.05 -16.77 8.67
N LYS A 95 -3.36 -16.81 8.96
CA LYS A 95 -3.95 -17.78 9.90
C LYS A 95 -3.84 -19.23 9.45
N THR A 96 -3.75 -19.50 8.15
CA THR A 96 -3.50 -20.87 7.66
C THR A 96 -2.08 -21.35 7.99
N ILE A 97 -1.13 -20.44 8.19
CA ILE A 97 0.25 -20.76 8.57
C ILE A 97 0.33 -21.01 10.08
N ASN A 98 -0.26 -20.11 10.88
CA ASN A 98 -0.39 -20.25 12.32
C ASN A 98 -1.64 -19.51 12.79
N GLU A 99 -2.50 -20.19 13.56
CA GLU A 99 -3.71 -19.61 14.11
C GLU A 99 -3.40 -18.42 15.04
N ASP A 100 -2.31 -18.52 15.80
CA ASP A 100 -1.75 -17.41 16.57
C ASP A 100 -0.83 -16.56 15.69
N VAL A 101 -1.42 -15.58 15.03
CA VAL A 101 -0.73 -14.66 14.12
C VAL A 101 0.36 -13.85 14.84
N GLU A 102 0.20 -13.56 16.13
CA GLU A 102 1.16 -12.76 16.89
C GLU A 102 2.44 -13.57 17.21
N ALA A 103 2.34 -14.89 17.26
CA ALA A 103 3.47 -15.80 17.47
C ALA A 103 4.33 -16.01 16.22
N ILE A 104 3.91 -15.52 15.04
CA ILE A 104 4.69 -15.64 13.81
C ILE A 104 5.85 -14.64 13.85
N GLU A 105 7.07 -15.14 13.98
CA GLU A 105 8.29 -14.31 13.84
C GLU A 105 8.60 -14.00 12.37
N ARG A 106 8.42 -15.00 11.49
CA ARG A 106 8.68 -14.92 10.06
C ARG A 106 7.81 -15.89 9.28
N ILE A 107 7.36 -15.48 8.09
CA ILE A 107 6.72 -16.34 7.10
C ILE A 107 7.80 -16.78 6.10
N GLU A 108 7.86 -18.08 5.84
CA GLU A 108 8.77 -18.66 4.84
C GLU A 108 8.46 -18.12 3.43
N ASP A 109 9.50 -17.88 2.65
CA ASP A 109 9.38 -17.19 1.36
C ASP A 109 8.47 -17.97 0.38
N ASP A 110 8.53 -19.31 0.37
CA ASP A 110 7.63 -20.15 -0.44
C ASP A 110 6.15 -19.92 -0.13
N LYS A 111 5.81 -19.79 1.16
CA LYS A 111 4.43 -19.49 1.59
C LYS A 111 4.06 -18.05 1.27
N ALA A 112 4.98 -17.10 1.46
CA ALA A 112 4.75 -15.71 1.12
C ALA A 112 4.54 -15.51 -0.39
N HIS A 113 5.28 -16.22 -1.24
CA HIS A 113 5.06 -16.23 -2.69
C HIS A 113 3.64 -16.68 -3.04
N ALA A 114 3.18 -17.81 -2.47
CA ALA A 114 1.83 -18.32 -2.71
C ALA A 114 0.73 -17.33 -2.26
N ILE A 115 0.93 -16.67 -1.11
CA ILE A 115 -0.01 -15.63 -0.63
C ILE A 115 -0.06 -14.44 -1.58
N ILE A 116 1.10 -13.95 -2.04
CA ILE A 116 1.16 -12.83 -2.97
C ILE A 116 0.50 -13.20 -4.30
N ASP A 117 0.76 -14.39 -4.84
CA ASP A 117 0.17 -14.83 -6.11
C ASP A 117 -1.36 -14.97 -6.03
N ASP A 118 -1.90 -15.45 -4.91
CA ASP A 118 -3.36 -15.53 -4.71
C ASP A 118 -4.00 -14.13 -4.58
N LEU A 119 -3.37 -13.23 -3.80
CA LEU A 119 -3.90 -11.88 -3.62
C LEU A 119 -3.78 -11.04 -4.89
N ALA A 120 -2.70 -11.17 -5.65
CA ALA A 120 -2.46 -10.43 -6.88
C ALA A 120 -3.45 -10.76 -8.01
N GLN A 121 -4.15 -11.90 -7.93
CA GLN A 121 -5.23 -12.24 -8.87
C GLN A 121 -6.47 -11.35 -8.70
N ARG A 122 -6.64 -10.73 -7.52
CA ARG A 122 -7.88 -10.05 -7.12
C ARG A 122 -7.67 -8.61 -6.66
N HIS A 123 -6.43 -8.26 -6.30
CA HIS A 123 -6.06 -6.95 -5.78
C HIS A 123 -4.83 -6.41 -6.52
N ASP A 124 -4.72 -5.09 -6.57
CA ASP A 124 -3.54 -4.43 -7.13
C ASP A 124 -2.30 -4.69 -6.26
N LEU A 125 -1.16 -4.99 -6.89
CA LEU A 125 0.08 -5.33 -6.18
C LEU A 125 0.56 -4.23 -5.23
N GLU A 126 0.31 -2.95 -5.53
CA GLU A 126 0.68 -1.87 -4.62
C GLU A 126 -0.23 -1.83 -3.39
N ASP A 127 -1.51 -2.24 -3.50
CA ASP A 127 -2.36 -2.37 -2.32
C ASP A 127 -1.94 -3.57 -1.46
N VAL A 128 -1.46 -4.65 -2.09
CA VAL A 128 -0.84 -5.77 -1.37
C VAL A 128 0.44 -5.32 -0.64
N LEU A 129 1.30 -4.54 -1.30
CA LEU A 129 2.48 -3.91 -0.68
C LEU A 129 2.10 -3.08 0.55
N LEU A 130 1.13 -2.18 0.40
CA LEU A 130 0.64 -1.35 1.50
C LEU A 130 0.06 -2.22 2.62
N CYS A 131 -0.71 -3.26 2.30
CA CYS A 131 -1.25 -4.18 3.29
C CYS A 131 -0.14 -4.85 4.11
N VAL A 132 0.91 -5.35 3.43
CA VAL A 132 2.06 -6.00 4.06
C VAL A 132 2.80 -5.03 4.98
N ARG A 133 3.17 -3.86 4.46
CA ARG A 133 3.97 -2.87 5.20
C ARG A 133 3.21 -2.22 6.35
N LEU A 134 1.97 -1.79 6.13
CA LEU A 134 1.16 -1.08 7.14
C LEU A 134 0.77 -1.99 8.31
N ASN A 135 0.52 -3.27 8.03
CA ASN A 135 0.13 -4.24 9.06
C ASN A 135 1.31 -5.05 9.62
N GLY A 136 2.52 -4.82 9.11
CA GLY A 136 3.73 -5.50 9.57
C GLY A 136 3.69 -7.01 9.31
N VAL A 137 3.15 -7.44 8.17
CA VAL A 137 3.18 -8.86 7.78
C VAL A 137 4.63 -9.32 7.66
N ARG A 138 4.95 -10.46 8.28
CA ARG A 138 6.33 -10.93 8.52
C ARG A 138 6.98 -11.60 7.29
N PHE A 139 6.88 -10.95 6.15
CA PHE A 139 7.60 -11.32 4.93
C PHE A 139 9.07 -10.86 5.02
N SER A 140 9.96 -11.54 4.30
CA SER A 140 11.34 -11.09 4.19
C SER A 140 11.44 -9.81 3.35
N GLU A 141 12.41 -8.96 3.68
CA GLU A 141 12.60 -7.68 2.99
C GLU A 141 12.95 -7.90 1.50
N ASP A 142 13.80 -8.88 1.21
CA ASP A 142 14.20 -9.25 -0.16
C ASP A 142 12.99 -9.67 -1.00
N LEU A 143 12.04 -10.40 -0.40
CA LEU A 143 10.81 -10.81 -1.06
C LEU A 143 9.87 -9.62 -1.29
N ILE A 144 9.71 -8.71 -0.33
CA ILE A 144 8.91 -7.49 -0.52
C ILE A 144 9.51 -6.65 -1.66
N GLN A 145 10.82 -6.45 -1.67
CA GLN A 145 11.50 -5.64 -2.68
C GLN A 145 11.44 -6.26 -4.08
N SER A 146 11.63 -7.57 -4.22
CA SER A 146 11.55 -8.26 -5.51
C SER A 146 10.11 -8.34 -6.02
N ARG A 147 9.19 -8.87 -5.20
CA ARG A 147 7.83 -9.23 -5.65
C ARG A 147 6.86 -8.06 -5.67
N LEU A 148 6.94 -7.16 -4.68
CA LEU A 148 5.94 -6.12 -4.49
C LEU A 148 6.41 -4.75 -5.01
N GLU A 149 7.69 -4.42 -4.86
CA GLU A 149 8.25 -3.16 -5.36
C GLU A 149 8.72 -3.28 -6.82
N ARG A 150 9.55 -4.28 -7.15
CA ARG A 150 10.04 -4.52 -8.52
C ARG A 150 9.09 -5.33 -9.41
N LYS A 151 8.05 -5.94 -8.83
CA LYS A 151 7.04 -6.75 -9.54
C LYS A 151 7.66 -7.94 -10.30
N GLU A 152 8.73 -8.52 -9.76
CA GLU A 152 9.38 -9.69 -10.34
C GLU A 152 8.49 -10.94 -10.17
N PRO A 153 8.50 -11.90 -11.10
CA PRO A 153 7.80 -13.17 -10.93
C PRO A 153 8.40 -13.99 -9.78
N ALA A 154 7.66 -14.97 -9.26
CA ALA A 154 8.19 -15.87 -8.24
C ALA A 154 9.33 -16.67 -8.86
N PRO A 155 10.40 -16.99 -8.12
CA PRO A 155 11.38 -17.93 -8.62
C PRO A 155 10.62 -19.21 -8.99
N GLU A 156 10.79 -19.69 -10.23
CA GLU A 156 10.21 -20.98 -10.59
C GLU A 156 10.71 -21.99 -9.59
N ALA A 157 9.79 -22.65 -8.87
CA ALA A 157 10.11 -23.67 -7.90
C ALA A 157 10.88 -24.76 -8.64
N GLY A 158 12.21 -24.63 -8.62
CA GLY A 158 13.12 -25.47 -9.35
C GLY A 158 12.82 -26.89 -8.96
N THR A 159 12.33 -27.65 -9.94
CA THR A 159 12.17 -29.08 -9.80
C THR A 159 13.55 -29.61 -9.43
N GLY A 160 13.72 -29.98 -8.16
CA GLY A 160 14.95 -30.58 -7.67
C GLY A 160 15.15 -31.94 -8.33
N ALA A 161 15.74 -31.94 -9.52
CA ALA A 161 16.45 -33.08 -10.04
C ALA A 161 17.92 -32.90 -9.63
N ALA A 162 18.23 -33.40 -8.43
CA ALA A 162 19.59 -33.73 -8.08
C ALA A 162 20.18 -34.64 -9.16
N THR A 163 21.20 -34.18 -9.86
CA THR A 163 22.15 -35.05 -10.55
C THR A 163 23.53 -34.54 -10.21
N GLU A 164 23.98 -34.88 -9.01
CA GLU A 164 25.39 -35.02 -8.75
C GLU A 164 25.89 -36.24 -9.52
N THR A 165 26.61 -36.00 -10.61
CA THR A 165 27.72 -36.88 -11.01
C THR A 165 28.70 -36.03 -11.76
N GLY A 166 29.90 -35.91 -11.19
CA GLY A 166 30.95 -35.07 -11.72
C GLY A 166 31.54 -35.57 -13.04
N THR A 167 32.41 -34.75 -13.61
CA THR A 167 33.79 -35.10 -14.01
C THR A 167 34.32 -33.89 -14.79
N GLU A 168 35.43 -33.34 -14.31
CA GLU A 168 36.23 -32.34 -15.02
C GLU A 168 36.65 -32.88 -16.40
N THR A 169 36.80 -32.01 -17.41
CA THR A 169 38.00 -31.88 -18.27
C THR A 169 37.70 -30.98 -19.48
N GLY A 170 38.45 -29.88 -19.58
CA GLY A 170 39.20 -29.56 -20.81
C GLY A 170 38.55 -28.77 -21.95
N THR A 171 39.22 -27.64 -22.24
CA THR A 171 39.73 -27.26 -23.57
C THR A 171 39.08 -26.04 -24.22
N GLU A 172 39.97 -25.05 -24.46
CA GLU A 172 39.79 -23.79 -25.19
C GLU A 172 39.55 -23.97 -26.69
N ALA A 173 38.82 -23.01 -27.28
CA ALA A 173 38.89 -22.44 -28.64
C ALA A 173 37.50 -21.84 -28.93
N GLY A 174 37.31 -20.57 -29.28
CA GLY A 174 37.95 -19.76 -30.32
C GLY A 174 36.85 -19.28 -31.29
N ALA A 175 37.03 -18.10 -31.88
CA ALA A 175 36.19 -17.40 -32.88
C ALA A 175 35.07 -16.49 -32.30
N GLU A 176 35.18 -15.16 -32.33
CA GLU A 176 35.23 -14.20 -33.45
C GLU A 176 33.86 -13.83 -34.06
N THR A 177 33.48 -12.56 -33.80
CA THR A 177 33.09 -11.53 -34.80
C THR A 177 31.62 -11.31 -35.19
N ALA A 178 31.25 -10.02 -35.09
CA ALA A 178 30.23 -9.19 -35.79
C ALA A 178 28.76 -9.65 -35.74
N ALA A 179 27.84 -8.85 -35.17
CA ALA A 179 27.30 -7.55 -35.63
C ALA A 179 26.42 -7.66 -36.88
N GLU A 180 25.23 -7.04 -36.78
CA GLU A 180 24.28 -6.53 -37.78
C GLU A 180 22.82 -6.90 -37.41
N THR A 181 22.01 -5.93 -36.96
CA THR A 181 20.91 -5.23 -37.69
C THR A 181 19.63 -6.10 -37.66
N GLU A 182 18.46 -5.63 -37.20
CA GLU A 182 17.62 -4.66 -37.89
C GLU A 182 16.60 -3.92 -36.98
N THR A 183 16.38 -2.68 -37.39
CA THR A 183 15.25 -1.77 -37.19
C THR A 183 13.86 -2.41 -37.32
N GLY A 184 12.95 -2.06 -36.41
CA GLY A 184 11.51 -2.35 -36.49
C GLY A 184 10.68 -1.15 -36.03
N THR A 185 10.12 -0.47 -37.02
CA THR A 185 9.38 0.79 -37.06
C THR A 185 7.96 0.71 -36.46
N GLU A 186 7.57 1.79 -35.79
CA GLU A 186 6.24 2.43 -35.54
C GLU A 186 4.97 1.61 -35.23
N ALA A 187 4.23 2.08 -34.22
CA ALA A 187 2.85 2.56 -34.41
C ALA A 187 2.40 3.39 -33.19
N GLU A 188 2.25 4.70 -33.40
CA GLU A 188 1.47 5.57 -32.52
C GLU A 188 -0.01 5.22 -32.62
N THR A 189 -0.73 5.22 -31.50
CA THR A 189 -2.17 5.48 -31.53
C THR A 189 -2.59 6.21 -30.27
N GLU A 190 -2.72 7.53 -30.40
CA GLU A 190 -3.44 8.35 -29.44
C GLU A 190 -4.94 7.99 -29.52
N THR A 191 -5.59 7.76 -28.38
CA THR A 191 -7.04 7.87 -28.30
C THR A 191 -7.42 8.65 -27.06
N LYS A 192 -7.67 9.94 -27.31
CA LYS A 192 -8.20 10.92 -26.38
C LYS A 192 -9.72 10.72 -26.32
N ALA A 193 -10.26 10.29 -25.19
CA ALA A 193 -11.69 10.31 -24.92
C ALA A 193 -11.96 11.24 -23.74
N GLU A 194 -12.36 12.47 -24.05
CA GLU A 194 -12.94 13.41 -23.09
C GLU A 194 -14.41 13.04 -22.90
N THR A 195 -14.85 12.83 -21.65
CA THR A 195 -16.27 12.81 -21.33
C THR A 195 -16.50 13.68 -20.11
N LYS A 196 -16.98 14.90 -20.39
CA LYS A 196 -17.57 15.80 -19.39
C LYS A 196 -18.96 15.27 -19.06
N THR A 197 -19.23 15.00 -17.80
CA THR A 197 -20.60 14.88 -17.30
C THR A 197 -20.78 15.90 -16.21
N GLU A 198 -21.51 16.96 -16.53
CA GLU A 198 -22.08 17.90 -15.58
C GLU A 198 -23.34 17.25 -15.01
N THR A 199 -23.49 17.26 -13.69
CA THR A 199 -24.79 16.99 -13.06
C THR A 199 -24.94 17.95 -11.91
N GLU A 200 -25.69 19.01 -12.20
CA GLU A 200 -26.31 19.88 -11.21
C GLU A 200 -27.42 19.10 -10.49
N THR A 201 -27.50 19.17 -9.16
CA THR A 201 -28.75 18.85 -8.47
C THR A 201 -28.89 19.75 -7.25
N GLU A 202 -30.07 20.38 -7.22
CA GLU A 202 -30.45 21.52 -6.44
C GLU A 202 -30.69 21.21 -4.96
N THR A 203 -30.38 22.22 -4.14
CA THR A 203 -30.67 22.34 -2.72
C THR A 203 -32.18 22.56 -2.49
N LYS A 204 -32.79 21.79 -1.59
CA LYS A 204 -34.01 22.23 -0.89
C LYS A 204 -33.77 22.23 0.61
N THR A 205 -33.83 23.43 1.19
CA THR A 205 -33.84 23.72 2.61
C THR A 205 -35.29 23.90 3.02
N GLU A 206 -35.81 23.08 3.92
CA GLU A 206 -37.06 23.36 4.63
C GLU A 206 -36.72 23.62 6.10
N THR A 207 -37.00 24.84 6.54
CA THR A 207 -36.90 25.32 7.91
C THR A 207 -38.30 25.30 8.49
N GLU A 208 -38.60 24.38 9.40
CA GLU A 208 -39.80 24.48 10.24
C GLU A 208 -39.38 25.00 11.62
N THR A 209 -39.93 26.16 11.96
CA THR A 209 -39.82 26.78 13.28
C THR A 209 -41.14 26.49 13.99
N GLU A 210 -41.15 25.60 14.98
CA GLU A 210 -42.24 25.55 15.95
C GLU A 210 -41.80 26.24 17.24
N THR A 211 -42.54 27.31 17.55
CA THR A 211 -42.51 28.04 18.82
C THR A 211 -43.80 27.65 19.53
N GLU A 212 -43.72 27.03 20.70
CA GLU A 212 -44.85 26.94 21.62
C GLU A 212 -44.51 27.60 22.96
N ALA A 213 -45.56 28.22 23.51
CA ALA A 213 -45.59 29.27 24.51
C ALA A 213 -45.52 28.78 25.97
#